data_AF-L7KSE1-F1
#
_entry.id   AF-L7KSE1-F1
#
_cell.length_a   1.000
_cell.length_b   1.000
_cell.length_c   1.000
_cell.angle_alpha   90.00
_cell.angle_beta   90.00
_cell.angle_gamma   90.00
#
_symmetry.space_group_name_H-M   'P 1'
#
loop_
_entity.id
_entity.type
_entity.pdbx_description
1 polymer ?
#
loop_
_entity_poly.entity_id
_entity_poly.type
_entity_poly.pdbx_seq_one_letter_code
_entity_poly.pdbx_strand_id
1 'polypeptide(L)'
;MSRQQRRLSPKQIESLVRDYRAGATASDLATSYGIHRLTVAKHIQRSGEQTRNLRSFEGARLERLISEYQAGRSTEALGRQYGVAGSTVARNLRRAGVQLR
;
A
#
# COMPACT_ATOMS: atom_id res chain seq x y z
N MET A 1 -9.42 -20.60 -16.68
CA MET A 1 -8.79 -20.67 -15.34
C MET A 1 -9.80 -20.20 -14.29
N SER A 2 -10.57 -21.14 -13.74
CA SER A 2 -11.71 -20.88 -12.85
C SER A 2 -11.23 -20.30 -11.52
N ARG A 3 -11.46 -19.00 -11.34
CA ARG A 3 -11.09 -18.21 -10.16
C ARG A 3 -12.00 -18.61 -9.00
N GLN A 4 -11.69 -19.72 -8.32
CA GLN A 4 -12.41 -20.15 -7.11
C GLN A 4 -12.41 -18.98 -6.10
N GLN A 5 -13.57 -18.35 -5.94
CA GLN A 5 -13.79 -17.39 -4.88
C GLN A 5 -13.85 -18.18 -3.58
N ARG A 6 -12.70 -18.42 -2.95
CA ARG A 6 -12.66 -18.94 -1.58
C ARG A 6 -13.27 -17.84 -0.71
N ARG A 7 -14.57 -17.96 -0.44
CA ARG A 7 -15.33 -17.04 0.40
C ARG A 7 -14.72 -17.12 1.79
N LEU A 8 -13.83 -16.17 2.11
CA LEU A 8 -13.31 -16.02 3.46
C LEU A 8 -14.50 -15.85 4.40
N SER A 9 -14.52 -16.62 5.48
CA SER A 9 -15.54 -16.46 6.51
C SER A 9 -15.42 -15.08 7.15
N PRO A 10 -16.50 -14.52 7.71
CA PRO A 10 -16.48 -13.20 8.36
C PRO A 10 -15.35 -13.05 9.40
N LYS A 11 -15.10 -14.09 10.21
CA LYS A 11 -13.98 -14.14 11.18
C LYS A 11 -12.59 -14.01 10.55
N GLN A 12 -12.39 -14.54 9.34
CA GLN A 12 -11.12 -14.43 8.62
C GLN A 12 -10.92 -13.02 8.07
N ILE A 13 -12.00 -12.36 7.66
CA ILE A 13 -11.97 -10.96 7.22
C ILE A 13 -11.63 -10.05 8.41
N GLU A 14 -12.24 -10.27 9.58
CA GLU A 14 -11.91 -9.52 10.80
C GLU A 14 -10.45 -9.70 11.23
N SER A 15 -9.95 -10.95 11.21
CA SER A 15 -8.54 -11.22 11.51
C SER A 15 -7.62 -10.54 10.51
N LEU A 16 -7.94 -10.59 9.22
CA LEU A 16 -7.18 -9.91 8.16
C LEU A 16 -7.15 -8.39 8.38
N VAL A 17 -8.28 -7.77 8.74
CA VAL A 17 -8.35 -6.33 9.02
C VAL A 17 -7.59 -5.97 10.30
N ARG A 18 -7.62 -6.83 11.31
CA ARG A 18 -6.82 -6.63 12.54
C ARG A 18 -5.34 -6.70 12.24
N ASP A 19 -4.89 -7.70 11.50
CA ASP A 19 -3.48 -7.87 11.15
C ASP A 19 -3.01 -6.74 10.23
N TYR A 20 -3.89 -6.26 9.35
CA TYR A 20 -3.69 -5.06 8.56
C TYR A 20 -3.51 -3.80 9.42
N ARG A 21 -4.37 -3.60 10.43
CA ARG A 21 -4.24 -2.51 11.41
C ARG A 21 -2.97 -2.62 12.25
N ALA A 22 -2.52 -3.84 12.55
CA ALA A 22 -1.27 -4.11 13.24
C ALA A 22 -0.01 -3.78 12.40
N GLY A 23 -0.19 -3.45 11.11
CA GLY A 23 0.89 -3.00 10.23
C GLY A 23 1.26 -3.99 9.12
N ALA A 24 0.60 -5.15 9.04
CA ALA A 24 0.83 -6.10 7.95
C ALA A 24 0.45 -5.50 6.60
N THR A 25 1.27 -5.74 5.57
CA THR A 25 0.98 -5.21 4.25
C THR A 25 -0.06 -6.08 3.53
N ALA A 26 -0.77 -5.51 2.57
CA ALA A 26 -1.71 -6.28 1.75
C ALA A 26 -1.03 -7.43 0.97
N SER A 27 0.29 -7.35 0.75
CA SER A 27 1.09 -8.43 0.16
C SER A 27 1.37 -9.54 1.16
N ASP A 28 1.73 -9.20 2.39
CA ASP A 28 2.00 -10.19 3.44
C ASP A 28 0.72 -10.95 3.80
N LEU A 29 -0.40 -10.22 3.90
CA LEU A 29 -1.73 -10.80 4.12
C LEU A 29 -2.16 -11.68 2.94
N ALA A 30 -1.84 -11.30 1.70
CA ALA A 30 -2.12 -12.12 0.53
C ALA A 30 -1.41 -13.47 0.61
N THR A 31 -0.14 -13.48 1.00
CA THR A 31 0.66 -14.69 1.20
C THR A 31 0.14 -15.51 2.39
N SER A 32 -0.06 -14.87 3.54
CA SER A 32 -0.46 -15.55 4.78
C SER A 32 -1.86 -16.17 4.72
N TYR A 33 -2.79 -15.52 4.02
CA TYR A 33 -4.17 -16.03 3.86
C TYR A 33 -4.36 -16.81 2.55
N GLY A 34 -3.35 -16.88 1.69
CA GLY A 34 -3.41 -17.56 0.40
C GLY A 34 -4.44 -16.95 -0.57
N ILE A 35 -4.61 -15.63 -0.52
CA ILE A 35 -5.60 -14.89 -1.30
C ILE A 35 -4.95 -13.83 -2.15
N HIS A 36 -5.59 -13.46 -3.26
CA HIS A 36 -5.04 -12.45 -4.15
C HIS A 36 -5.01 -11.07 -3.46
N ARG A 37 -3.91 -10.31 -3.60
CA ARG A 37 -3.73 -8.96 -3.02
C ARG A 37 -4.90 -7.98 -3.26
N LEU A 38 -5.56 -8.08 -4.42
CA LEU A 38 -6.74 -7.26 -4.74
C LEU A 38 -7.96 -7.66 -3.91
N THR A 39 -8.08 -8.93 -3.53
CA THR A 39 -9.12 -9.43 -2.63
C THR A 39 -8.89 -8.91 -1.22
N VAL A 40 -7.65 -8.95 -0.73
CA VAL A 40 -7.23 -8.32 0.54
C VAL A 40 -7.64 -6.84 0.55
N ALA A 41 -7.27 -6.10 -0.50
CA ALA A 41 -7.60 -4.69 -0.64
C ALA A 41 -9.12 -4.43 -0.61
N LYS A 42 -9.91 -5.24 -1.34
CA LYS A 42 -11.37 -5.14 -1.33
C LYS A 42 -11.98 -5.42 0.05
N HIS A 43 -11.44 -6.37 0.81
CA HIS A 43 -11.91 -6.67 2.16
C HIS A 43 -11.62 -5.53 3.14
N ILE A 44 -10.40 -4.98 3.08
CA ILE A 44 -10.01 -3.80 3.88
C ILE A 44 -10.91 -2.60 3.52
N GLN A 45 -11.08 -2.31 2.23
CA GLN A 45 -11.92 -1.20 1.78
C GLN A 45 -13.40 -1.36 2.19
N ARG A 46 -13.93 -2.58 2.18
CA ARG A 46 -15.28 -2.89 2.69
C ARG A 46 -15.41 -2.77 4.20
N SER A 47 -14.32 -2.89 4.94
CA SER A 47 -14.31 -2.67 6.39
C SER A 47 -14.24 -1.20 6.79
N GLY A 48 -14.31 -0.27 5.83
CA GLY A 48 -14.20 1.17 6.05
C GLY A 48 -12.76 1.67 6.20
N GLU A 49 -11.79 0.75 6.23
CA GLU A 49 -10.37 1.08 6.25
C GLU A 49 -9.89 1.46 4.85
N GLN A 50 -9.24 2.61 4.73
CA GLN A 50 -8.53 2.94 3.49
C GLN A 50 -7.37 1.98 3.33
N THR A 51 -7.33 1.26 2.20
CA THR A 51 -6.14 0.50 1.85
C THR A 51 -4.99 1.48 1.68
N ARG A 52 -4.08 1.52 2.66
CA ARG A 52 -2.65 1.89 2.55
C ARG A 52 -2.05 1.07 1.42
N ASN A 53 -2.33 1.47 0.21
CA ASN A 53 -1.61 1.01 -0.95
C ASN A 53 -0.20 1.57 -0.76
N LEU A 54 0.75 0.75 -0.31
CA LEU A 54 2.13 1.20 -0.11
C LEU A 54 2.72 1.83 -1.38
N ARG A 55 2.16 1.49 -2.55
CA ARG A 55 2.57 2.02 -3.85
C ARG A 55 1.82 3.28 -4.29
N SER A 56 0.71 3.63 -3.63
CA SER A 56 -0.03 4.88 -3.85
C SER A 56 0.27 5.82 -2.69
N PHE A 57 1.02 6.87 -2.97
CA PHE A 57 1.18 7.95 -2.03
C PHE A 57 -0.03 8.88 -2.22
N GLU A 58 -0.90 8.93 -1.23
CA GLU A 58 -2.13 9.75 -1.24
C GLU A 58 -2.25 10.53 0.08
N GLY A 59 -2.92 11.68 0.01
CA GLY A 59 -3.14 12.60 1.14
C GLY A 59 -1.84 12.97 1.86
N ALA A 60 -1.88 12.94 3.19
CA ALA A 60 -0.76 13.31 4.06
C ALA A 60 0.53 12.51 3.79
N ARG A 61 0.44 11.29 3.25
CA ARG A 61 1.61 10.50 2.89
C ARG A 61 2.31 11.04 1.65
N LEU A 62 1.54 11.52 0.68
CA LEU A 62 2.08 12.16 -0.51
C LEU A 62 2.73 13.50 -0.16
N GLU A 63 2.06 14.31 0.67
CA GLU A 63 2.60 15.59 1.11
C GLU A 63 3.94 15.43 1.83
N ARG A 64 4.06 14.45 2.72
CA ARG A 64 5.36 14.11 3.36
C ARG A 64 6.40 13.66 2.35
N LEU A 65 6.03 12.80 1.40
CA LEU A 65 6.97 12.34 0.37
C LEU A 65 7.52 13.51 -0.46
N ILE A 66 6.65 14.45 -0.84
CA ILE A 66 7.03 15.66 -1.60
C ILE A 66 7.94 16.54 -0.76
N SER A 67 7.57 16.79 0.50
CA SER A 67 8.35 17.63 1.41
C SER A 67 9.76 17.06 1.65
N GLU A 68 9.89 15.76 1.91
CA GLU A 68 11.18 15.10 2.09
C GLU A 68 12.03 15.13 0.81
N TYR A 69 11.39 14.95 -0.36
CA TYR A 69 12.08 15.06 -1.65
C TYR A 69 12.60 16.49 -1.91
N GLN A 70 11.78 17.50 -1.63
CA GLN A 70 12.16 18.91 -1.75
C GLN A 70 13.28 19.30 -0.78
N ALA A 71 13.30 18.69 0.41
CA ALA A 71 14.38 18.81 1.39
C ALA A 71 15.71 18.18 0.95
N GLY A 72 15.75 17.52 -0.23
CA GLY A 72 16.98 17.01 -0.84
C GLY A 72 17.19 15.51 -0.69
N ARG A 73 16.21 14.76 -0.15
CA ARG A 73 16.28 13.29 -0.13
C ARG A 73 16.17 12.73 -1.55
N SER A 74 16.96 11.71 -1.86
CA SER A 74 16.86 11.00 -3.14
C SER A 74 15.64 10.08 -3.18
N THR A 75 15.14 9.81 -4.39
CA THR A 75 14.02 8.87 -4.60
C THR A 75 14.34 7.46 -4.08
N GLU A 76 15.61 7.05 -4.12
CA GLU A 76 16.07 5.78 -3.55
C GLU A 76 16.05 5.76 -2.03
N ALA A 77 16.52 6.82 -1.37
CA ALA A 77 16.48 6.94 0.09
C ALA A 77 15.03 6.93 0.59
N LEU A 78 14.15 7.68 -0.07
CA LEU A 78 12.72 7.68 0.19
C LEU A 78 12.11 6.30 -0.07
N GLY A 79 12.51 5.64 -1.15
CA GLY A 79 12.06 4.28 -1.45
C GLY A 79 12.35 3.33 -0.29
N ARG A 80 13.60 3.30 0.19
CA ARG A 80 14.00 2.49 1.35
C ARG A 80 13.20 2.85 2.60
N GLN A 81 13.02 4.13 2.89
CA GLN A 81 12.25 4.61 4.05
C GLN A 81 10.78 4.19 3.99
N TYR A 82 10.16 4.21 2.81
CA TYR A 82 8.76 3.86 2.62
C TYR A 82 8.52 2.39 2.24
N GLY A 83 9.58 1.57 2.17
CA GLY A 83 9.49 0.16 1.79
C GLY A 83 9.08 -0.09 0.34
N VAL A 84 9.42 0.83 -0.56
CA VAL A 84 9.10 0.75 -2.00
C VAL A 84 10.34 0.98 -2.86
N ALA A 85 10.30 0.54 -4.12
CA ALA A 85 11.36 0.87 -5.06
C ALA A 85 11.44 2.40 -5.29
N GLY A 86 12.63 2.95 -5.47
CA GLY A 86 12.80 4.37 -5.81
C GLY A 86 12.05 4.80 -7.07
N SER A 87 11.88 3.88 -8.03
CA SER A 87 11.03 4.08 -9.22
C SER A 87 9.54 4.28 -8.88
N THR A 88 9.05 3.68 -7.80
CA THR A 88 7.68 3.90 -7.30
C THR A 88 7.55 5.30 -6.70
N VAL A 89 8.56 5.76 -5.95
CA VAL A 89 8.63 7.13 -5.44
C VAL A 89 8.63 8.13 -6.60
N ALA A 90 9.53 7.98 -7.56
CA ALA A 90 9.64 8.83 -8.75
C ALA A 90 8.31 8.94 -9.51
N ARG A 91 7.61 7.81 -9.71
CA ARG A 91 6.29 7.78 -10.36
C ARG A 91 5.24 8.56 -9.58
N ASN A 92 5.22 8.45 -8.26
CA ASN A 92 4.24 9.16 -7.43
C ASN A 92 4.54 10.67 -7.39
N LEU A 93 5.81 11.06 -7.29
CA LEU A 93 6.23 12.46 -7.37
C LEU A 93 5.82 13.11 -8.70
N ARG A 94 6.08 12.43 -9.83
CA ARG A 94 5.64 12.89 -11.16
C ARG A 94 4.12 13.04 -11.27
N ARG A 95 3.36 12.08 -10.73
CA ARG A 95 1.88 12.15 -10.70
C ARG A 95 1.37 13.31 -9.85
N ALA A 96 2.12 13.69 -8.83
CA ALA A 96 1.83 14.84 -7.99
C ALA A 96 2.32 16.18 -8.57
N GLY A 97 2.84 16.19 -9.80
CA GLY A 97 3.35 17.39 -10.47
C GLY A 97 4.74 17.83 -10.00
N VAL A 98 5.44 17.04 -9.20
CA VAL A 98 6.80 17.35 -8.76
C VAL A 98 7.80 17.03 -9.87
N GLN A 99 8.58 18.03 -10.26
CA GLN A 99 9.72 17.82 -11.16
C GLN A 99 10.84 17.09 -10.43
N LEU A 100 11.30 16.00 -11.04
CA LEU A 100 12.45 15.28 -10.52
C LEU A 100 13.72 16.07 -10.86
N ARG A 101 14.51 16.33 -9.84
CA ARG A 101 15.89 16.81 -9.88
C ARG A 101 16.82 15.76 -10.47
#